data_AF-A0AAV2TIJ5-F1
#
_entry.id   AF-A0AAV2TIJ5-F1
#
_cell.length_a   1.000
_cell.length_b   1.000
_cell.length_c   1.000
_cell.angle_alpha   90.00
_cell.angle_beta   90.00
_cell.angle_gamma   90.00
#
_symmetry.space_group_name_H-M   'P 1'
#
loop_
_entity.id
_entity.type
_entity.pdbx_description
1 polymer ?
#
loop_
_entity_poly.entity_id
_entity_poly.type
_entity_poly.pdbx_seq_one_letter_code
_entity_poly.pdbx_strand_id
1 'polypeptide(L)'
;MAAATKTVTPKHNDRSELGLIKSWSFKERIQALRRNLTWSSSEPGDSNHCADQLRSQFRTRSVTRCDVWRALSPAELPSVSVYQVSPYYQLSKEVFASVTGPGSGLLAVQRWPKAKIADSDILKNWKTLKNRKAHGISVSLYEKNPLTNRTTGDPNADAFVVRARCNSAVLAAADGVDWGRDSMQAARCAIYSVYEYLEKNLYGPNTNSVKVRDTREAAQMLFEAFSSAQERIVACTTGLTTLCVALILPVSCNQSQSSDSSVHPDADSNQLPPLDGLGQKYATIVVSVGDSRAFLLSKFHGIREVTGWVPCPTGAMDNGRLNSSEEQNQLWLVNSPTQSPNIRMTPPPRDFRDAGGALGPVHKNGNPELNNLICAVTLCDPGDIVLLGSDGLTDNFDPVVTQIAMPESPQLDFVDEDDEL
;
A
#
# COMPACT_ATOMS: atom_id res chain seq x y z
N MET A 1 3.38 -10.76 69.34
CA MET A 1 4.69 -11.03 69.95
C MET A 1 5.78 -10.87 68.91
N ALA A 2 6.99 -10.50 69.34
CA ALA A 2 8.25 -10.50 68.58
C ALA A 2 8.33 -9.67 67.27
N ALA A 3 9.19 -8.66 67.30
CA ALA A 3 9.79 -8.00 66.15
C ALA A 3 11.31 -8.28 66.15
N ALA A 4 12.07 -7.60 65.25
CA ALA A 4 13.54 -7.54 65.16
C ALA A 4 14.27 -8.78 64.57
N THR A 5 15.41 -8.68 63.88
CA THR A 5 16.11 -7.54 63.19
C THR A 5 17.13 -8.12 62.18
N LYS A 6 17.57 -7.29 61.22
CA LYS A 6 18.64 -7.55 60.22
C LYS A 6 19.98 -8.01 60.82
N THR A 7 20.77 -8.78 60.04
CA THR A 7 22.22 -8.53 59.84
C THR A 7 22.72 -9.12 58.50
N VAL A 8 23.87 -8.65 58.00
CA VAL A 8 24.35 -8.84 56.61
C VAL A 8 25.88 -9.08 56.59
N THR A 9 26.43 -9.56 55.46
CA THR A 9 27.85 -9.57 55.01
C THR A 9 28.73 -10.77 55.43
N PRO A 10 29.88 -11.07 54.75
CA PRO A 10 30.45 -10.46 53.53
C PRO A 10 30.93 -11.40 52.38
N LYS A 11 31.02 -10.78 51.19
CA LYS A 11 31.89 -10.97 50.00
C LYS A 11 33.00 -12.06 49.94
N HIS A 12 33.09 -12.69 48.76
CA HIS A 12 34.24 -12.64 47.83
C HIS A 12 33.70 -12.98 46.40
N ASN A 13 33.85 -12.26 45.28
CA ASN A 13 34.79 -11.27 44.73
C ASN A 13 35.84 -11.86 43.77
N ASP A 14 35.50 -11.86 42.48
CA ASP A 14 36.40 -11.68 41.30
C ASP A 14 35.54 -11.03 40.18
N ARG A 15 35.88 -9.83 39.68
CA ARG A 15 36.75 -9.54 38.49
C ARG A 15 36.16 -10.10 37.17
N SER A 16 36.08 -9.39 36.05
CA SER A 16 36.52 -8.04 35.59
C SER A 16 36.01 -7.84 34.13
N GLU A 17 35.91 -6.67 33.46
CA GLU A 17 36.20 -5.25 33.75
C GLU A 17 35.47 -4.31 32.73
N LEU A 18 35.55 -2.98 32.92
CA LEU A 18 35.28 -1.89 31.93
C LEU A 18 33.82 -1.79 31.36
N GLY A 19 33.24 -0.63 31.05
CA GLY A 19 33.64 0.78 31.20
C GLY A 19 32.57 1.70 30.55
N LEU A 20 32.32 2.89 31.11
CA LEU A 20 31.34 3.87 30.61
C LEU A 20 31.76 4.50 29.27
N ILE A 21 30.99 4.35 28.19
CA ILE A 21 31.09 5.22 26.99
C ILE A 21 29.71 5.63 26.43
N LYS A 22 29.36 6.89 26.73
CA LYS A 22 28.80 7.98 25.89
C LYS A 22 27.70 7.72 24.84
N SER A 23 26.86 8.76 24.71
CA SER A 23 25.87 9.03 23.66
C SER A 23 26.35 8.76 22.24
N TRP A 24 25.49 8.12 21.42
CA TRP A 24 25.68 8.01 19.98
C TRP A 24 24.78 9.01 19.25
N SER A 25 25.38 9.84 18.40
CA SER A 25 24.74 11.02 17.81
C SER A 25 24.04 10.69 16.50
N PHE A 26 22.80 11.18 16.33
CA PHE A 26 22.00 11.02 15.11
C PHE A 26 22.72 11.54 13.84
N LYS A 27 23.68 12.46 13.97
CA LYS A 27 24.46 13.02 12.85
C LYS A 27 25.45 12.03 12.22
N GLU A 28 25.94 11.02 12.94
CA GLU A 28 27.00 10.13 12.44
C GLU A 28 26.50 9.10 11.40
N ARG A 29 25.19 8.79 11.41
CA ARG A 29 24.56 7.92 10.39
C ARG A 29 24.51 8.54 8.98
N ILE A 30 24.44 9.88 8.87
CA ILE A 30 24.31 10.55 7.56
C ILE A 30 25.67 10.60 6.83
N GLN A 31 26.79 10.68 7.55
CA GLN A 31 28.13 10.62 6.94
C GLN A 31 28.51 9.20 6.47
N ALA A 32 27.95 8.15 7.08
CA ALA A 32 28.14 6.77 6.60
C ALA A 32 27.48 6.54 5.23
N LEU A 33 26.33 7.16 4.94
CA LEU A 33 25.68 7.08 3.62
C LEU A 33 26.46 7.81 2.53
N ARG A 34 27.10 8.95 2.84
CA ARG A 34 27.84 9.75 1.85
C ARG A 34 29.22 9.18 1.47
N ARG A 35 29.76 8.20 2.20
CA ARG A 35 31.05 7.55 1.86
C ARG A 35 30.96 6.39 0.86
N ASN A 36 29.76 5.93 0.50
CA ASN A 36 29.56 4.93 -0.56
C ASN A 36 29.29 5.55 -1.96
N LEU A 37 29.52 6.86 -2.12
CA LEU A 37 29.45 7.58 -3.39
C LEU A 37 30.75 8.36 -3.67
N THR A 38 31.87 7.65 -3.62
CA THR A 38 33.13 8.09 -4.25
C THR A 38 33.59 7.00 -5.20
N TRP A 39 33.38 7.24 -6.50
CA TRP A 39 33.84 6.39 -7.59
C TRP A 39 35.36 6.49 -7.67
N SER A 40 36.10 5.49 -7.18
CA SER A 40 37.53 5.38 -7.44
C SER A 40 37.74 4.79 -8.82
N SER A 41 38.36 5.55 -9.72
CA SER A 41 38.79 5.09 -11.03
C SER A 41 39.87 4.01 -10.90
N SER A 42 39.58 2.82 -11.43
CA SER A 42 40.55 1.76 -11.70
C SER A 42 40.13 0.98 -12.95
N GLU A 43 41.12 0.55 -13.73
CA GLU A 43 41.00 0.11 -15.13
C GLU A 43 40.33 -1.27 -15.35
N PRO A 44 39.96 -1.64 -16.60
CA PRO A 44 38.89 -2.59 -16.86
C PRO A 44 39.32 -4.06 -16.89
N GLY A 45 38.42 -4.93 -16.40
CA GLY A 45 38.54 -6.38 -16.50
C GLY A 45 37.17 -7.07 -16.56
N ASP A 46 36.86 -7.65 -17.72
CA ASP A 46 35.88 -8.69 -18.02
C ASP A 46 34.71 -8.93 -17.03
N SER A 47 33.63 -8.16 -17.18
CA SER A 47 32.31 -8.51 -16.61
C SER A 47 31.08 -8.07 -17.43
N ASN A 48 31.26 -7.53 -18.64
CA ASN A 48 30.14 -6.97 -19.43
C ASN A 48 29.11 -8.01 -19.92
N HIS A 49 29.50 -9.27 -20.13
CA HIS A 49 28.59 -10.25 -20.77
C HIS A 49 27.35 -10.63 -19.95
N CYS A 50 27.40 -10.60 -18.62
CA CYS A 50 26.25 -10.97 -17.78
C CYS A 50 25.27 -9.80 -17.57
N ALA A 51 25.78 -8.57 -17.48
CA ALA A 51 24.96 -7.37 -17.30
C ALA A 51 24.16 -7.01 -18.57
N ASP A 52 24.75 -7.19 -19.75
CA ASP A 52 24.09 -6.82 -21.01
C ASP A 52 23.00 -7.82 -21.45
N GLN A 53 23.08 -9.11 -21.10
CA GLN A 53 21.98 -10.06 -21.29
C GLN A 53 20.74 -9.68 -20.46
N LEU A 54 20.92 -9.26 -19.19
CA LEU A 54 19.82 -8.76 -18.37
C LEU A 54 19.31 -7.39 -18.85
N ARG A 55 20.16 -6.53 -19.43
CA ARG A 55 19.70 -5.26 -20.03
C ARG A 55 18.92 -5.45 -21.33
N SER A 56 19.19 -6.50 -22.12
CA SER A 56 18.53 -6.69 -23.43
C SER A 56 17.08 -7.15 -23.30
N GLN A 57 16.76 -7.99 -22.31
CA GLN A 57 15.41 -8.54 -22.09
C GLN A 57 14.38 -7.52 -21.56
N PHE A 58 14.81 -6.35 -21.06
CA PHE A 58 13.94 -5.33 -20.45
C PHE A 58 13.84 -4.02 -21.25
N ARG A 59 14.18 -4.01 -22.55
CA ARG A 59 14.05 -2.81 -23.37
C ARG A 59 12.60 -2.51 -23.80
N THR A 60 12.31 -1.21 -23.89
CA THR A 60 11.10 -0.59 -24.47
C THR A 60 9.75 -0.97 -23.85
N ARG A 61 9.53 -0.61 -22.58
CA ARG A 61 8.25 -0.01 -22.17
C ARG A 61 8.40 1.51 -22.12
N SER A 62 7.41 2.24 -22.62
CA SER A 62 7.45 3.71 -22.60
C SER A 62 7.40 4.22 -21.17
N VAL A 63 8.35 5.08 -20.81
CA VAL A 63 8.48 5.69 -19.46
C VAL A 63 7.32 6.64 -19.13
N THR A 64 6.45 6.94 -20.10
CA THR A 64 5.36 7.93 -20.00
C THR A 64 4.02 7.39 -19.48
N ARG A 65 3.86 6.09 -19.19
CA ARG A 65 2.61 5.52 -18.65
C ARG A 65 2.73 5.22 -17.16
N CYS A 66 2.36 6.19 -16.32
CA CYS A 66 2.14 5.98 -14.89
C CYS A 66 0.79 5.28 -14.69
N ASP A 67 0.81 3.95 -14.83
CA ASP A 67 -0.36 3.05 -14.81
C ASP A 67 -1.01 2.90 -13.42
N VAL A 68 -1.53 3.99 -12.83
CA VAL A 68 -2.42 3.97 -11.66
C VAL A 68 -3.81 4.42 -12.09
N TRP A 69 -4.75 3.49 -12.18
CA TRP A 69 -6.15 3.78 -12.45
C TRP A 69 -6.91 3.78 -11.13
N ARG A 70 -7.62 4.89 -10.83
CA ARG A 70 -8.44 5.05 -9.62
C ARG A 70 -9.89 5.27 -10.00
N ALA A 71 -10.82 4.79 -9.17
CA ALA A 71 -12.26 4.96 -9.36
C ALA A 71 -13.00 4.93 -8.02
N LEU A 72 -14.20 5.51 -7.92
CA LEU A 72 -15.00 5.49 -6.69
C LEU A 72 -15.68 4.14 -6.47
N SER A 73 -15.91 3.37 -7.55
CA SER A 73 -16.43 2.01 -7.50
C SER A 73 -15.72 1.07 -8.48
N PRO A 74 -15.76 -0.27 -8.27
CA PRO A 74 -15.20 -1.23 -9.22
C PRO A 74 -15.82 -1.12 -10.63
N ALA A 75 -17.10 -0.73 -10.72
CA ALA A 75 -17.79 -0.57 -11.99
C ALA A 75 -17.21 0.57 -12.85
N GLU A 76 -16.70 1.63 -12.20
CA GLU A 76 -16.08 2.79 -12.84
C GLU A 76 -14.61 2.58 -13.24
N LEU A 77 -13.96 1.48 -12.82
CA LEU A 77 -12.59 1.17 -13.26
C LEU A 77 -12.54 1.11 -14.79
N PRO A 78 -11.64 1.85 -15.46
CA PRO A 78 -11.61 1.92 -16.92
C PRO A 78 -11.21 0.58 -17.53
N SER A 79 -11.67 0.28 -18.74
CA SER A 79 -11.41 -1.00 -19.43
C SER A 79 -9.92 -1.36 -19.53
N VAL A 80 -9.05 -0.35 -19.68
CA VAL A 80 -7.59 -0.51 -19.73
C VAL A 80 -6.97 -1.02 -18.42
N SER A 81 -7.66 -0.91 -17.28
CA SER A 81 -7.20 -1.44 -16.00
C SER A 81 -7.76 -2.83 -15.67
N VAL A 82 -8.55 -3.43 -16.56
CA VAL A 82 -9.20 -4.73 -16.38
C VAL A 82 -8.33 -5.85 -16.97
N TYR A 83 -7.50 -6.46 -16.12
CA TYR A 83 -6.61 -7.55 -16.49
C TYR A 83 -7.15 -8.88 -15.99
N GLN A 84 -7.10 -9.93 -16.81
CA GLN A 84 -7.44 -11.29 -16.39
C GLN A 84 -6.47 -11.76 -15.30
N VAL A 85 -7.02 -12.19 -14.17
CA VAL A 85 -6.31 -12.73 -13.01
C VAL A 85 -6.12 -14.24 -13.19
N SER A 86 -4.96 -14.79 -12.79
CA SER A 86 -4.79 -16.25 -12.84
C SER A 86 -5.82 -16.93 -11.91
N PRO A 87 -6.51 -17.99 -12.37
CA PRO A 87 -7.56 -18.63 -11.60
C PRO A 87 -7.14 -19.00 -10.18
N TYR A 88 -8.04 -18.87 -9.20
CA TYR A 88 -7.76 -19.09 -7.78
C TYR A 88 -7.06 -20.45 -7.48
N TYR A 89 -7.35 -21.50 -8.26
CA TYR A 89 -6.72 -22.82 -8.10
C TYR A 89 -5.24 -22.87 -8.51
N GLN A 90 -4.74 -21.84 -9.19
CA GLN A 90 -3.32 -21.62 -9.49
C GLN A 90 -2.62 -20.73 -8.45
N LEU A 91 -3.36 -20.12 -7.51
CA LEU A 91 -2.75 -19.40 -6.39
C LEU A 91 -2.11 -20.41 -5.45
N SER A 92 -0.82 -20.23 -5.17
CA SER A 92 -0.12 -21.06 -4.21
C SER A 92 -0.77 -20.93 -2.85
N LYS A 93 -0.90 -22.03 -2.10
CA LYS A 93 -1.29 -22.02 -0.69
C LYS A 93 -0.09 -21.86 0.25
N GLU A 94 1.13 -21.96 -0.27
CA GLU A 94 2.38 -21.83 0.48
C GLU A 94 2.60 -20.38 0.94
N VAL A 95 2.73 -20.18 2.26
CA VAL A 95 2.93 -18.87 2.89
C VAL A 95 4.39 -18.75 3.30
N PHE A 96 5.12 -17.80 2.72
CA PHE A 96 6.52 -17.53 3.08
C PHE A 96 6.67 -16.38 4.10
N ALA A 97 5.63 -15.56 4.28
CA ALA A 97 5.59 -14.51 5.29
C ALA A 97 4.17 -14.29 5.82
N SER A 98 4.06 -14.06 7.13
CA SER A 98 2.80 -13.82 7.82
C SER A 98 3.08 -13.01 9.08
N VAL A 99 2.68 -11.75 9.12
CA VAL A 99 2.90 -10.84 10.26
C VAL A 99 1.64 -10.01 10.48
N THR A 100 1.31 -9.73 11.74
CA THR A 100 0.21 -8.84 12.13
C THR A 100 0.63 -8.11 13.41
N GLY A 101 0.05 -6.94 13.65
CA GLY A 101 0.34 -6.17 14.84
C GLY A 101 -0.62 -4.98 14.99
N PRO A 102 -0.38 -4.11 15.99
CA PRO A 102 0.68 -4.21 17.00
C PRO A 102 0.42 -5.35 18.00
N GLY A 103 1.50 -5.89 18.60
CA GLY A 103 1.42 -7.00 19.55
C GLY A 103 0.82 -8.27 18.94
N SER A 104 -0.37 -8.67 19.40
CA SER A 104 -1.10 -9.82 18.84
C SER A 104 -1.90 -9.49 17.57
N GLY A 105 -2.01 -8.22 17.18
CA GLY A 105 -2.72 -7.78 15.98
C GLY A 105 -4.13 -8.38 15.87
N LEU A 106 -4.47 -8.93 14.71
CA LEU A 106 -5.76 -9.57 14.42
C LEU A 106 -6.11 -10.72 15.36
N LEU A 107 -5.12 -11.39 15.97
CA LEU A 107 -5.36 -12.49 16.94
C LEU A 107 -5.99 -11.99 18.25
N ALA A 108 -5.93 -10.68 18.52
CA ALA A 108 -6.59 -10.09 19.70
C ALA A 108 -8.12 -10.31 19.68
N VAL A 109 -8.72 -10.36 18.49
CA VAL A 109 -10.17 -10.42 18.28
C VAL A 109 -10.79 -11.69 18.88
N GLN A 110 -10.02 -12.80 18.95
CA GLN A 110 -10.46 -14.05 19.59
C GLN A 110 -10.79 -13.93 21.08
N ARG A 111 -10.36 -12.85 21.74
CA ARG A 111 -10.53 -12.63 23.17
C ARG A 111 -11.71 -11.71 23.49
N TRP A 112 -12.47 -11.27 22.48
CA TRP A 112 -13.55 -10.28 22.64
C TRP A 112 -14.92 -10.97 22.54
N PRO A 113 -15.73 -10.99 23.63
CA PRO A 113 -17.00 -11.74 23.65
C PRO A 113 -18.02 -11.32 22.57
N LYS A 114 -17.94 -10.08 22.09
CA LYS A 114 -18.81 -9.56 21.01
C LYS A 114 -18.36 -9.96 19.60
N ALA A 115 -17.11 -10.40 19.43
CA ALA A 115 -16.58 -10.77 18.13
C ALA A 115 -17.08 -12.16 17.71
N LYS A 116 -18.18 -12.19 16.93
CA LYS A 116 -18.68 -13.40 16.27
C LYS A 116 -17.66 -13.91 15.24
N ILE A 117 -16.77 -14.80 15.66
CA ILE A 117 -15.82 -15.48 14.77
C ILE A 117 -16.58 -16.56 14.00
N ALA A 118 -16.69 -16.39 12.68
CA ALA A 118 -17.42 -17.32 11.83
C ALA A 118 -16.57 -18.55 11.48
N ASP A 119 -15.25 -18.39 11.39
CA ASP A 119 -14.30 -19.49 11.22
C ASP A 119 -13.11 -19.33 12.18
N SER A 120 -13.10 -20.17 13.22
CA SER A 120 -12.03 -20.17 14.22
C SER A 120 -10.74 -20.82 13.71
N ASP A 121 -10.81 -21.64 12.68
CA ASP A 121 -9.69 -22.47 12.21
C ASP A 121 -8.71 -21.65 11.35
N ILE A 122 -9.20 -20.64 10.63
CA ILE A 122 -8.37 -19.61 9.97
C ILE A 122 -7.38 -18.97 10.95
N LEU A 123 -7.80 -18.74 12.21
CA LEU A 123 -6.97 -18.14 13.24
C LEU A 123 -6.13 -19.17 14.03
N LYS A 124 -6.67 -20.36 14.34
CA LYS A 124 -5.89 -21.45 14.96
C LYS A 124 -4.67 -21.83 14.12
N ASN A 125 -4.80 -21.76 12.80
CA ASN A 125 -3.73 -22.07 11.84
C ASN A 125 -2.78 -20.88 11.57
N TRP A 126 -2.97 -19.72 12.21
CA TRP A 126 -2.06 -18.60 12.06
C TRP A 126 -0.69 -18.91 12.70
N LYS A 127 0.37 -18.76 11.90
CA LYS A 127 1.76 -18.83 12.36
C LYS A 127 2.49 -17.59 11.89
N THR A 128 3.16 -16.88 12.80
CA THR A 128 3.97 -15.71 12.44
C THR A 128 5.25 -16.16 11.73
N LEU A 129 5.39 -15.80 10.46
CA LEU A 129 6.52 -16.12 9.61
C LEU A 129 7.19 -14.81 9.18
N LYS A 130 8.40 -14.55 9.68
CA LYS A 130 9.17 -13.35 9.34
C LYS A 130 9.97 -13.60 8.06
N ASN A 131 9.90 -12.67 7.11
CA ASN A 131 10.70 -12.72 5.89
C ASN A 131 11.21 -11.32 5.54
N ARG A 132 12.38 -11.22 4.91
CA ARG A 132 12.92 -9.92 4.43
C ARG A 132 12.14 -9.33 3.26
N LYS A 133 11.38 -10.16 2.53
CA LYS A 133 10.57 -9.73 1.36
C LYS A 133 9.20 -9.15 1.72
N ALA A 134 8.72 -9.36 2.95
CA ALA A 134 7.40 -8.93 3.38
C ALA A 134 7.39 -8.71 4.90
N HIS A 135 7.18 -7.46 5.31
CA HIS A 135 7.30 -7.00 6.69
C HIS A 135 6.19 -6.01 7.02
N GLY A 136 5.87 -5.87 8.30
CA GLY A 136 4.95 -4.86 8.81
C GLY A 136 5.26 -4.55 10.27
N ILE A 137 5.03 -3.31 10.66
CA ILE A 137 5.27 -2.77 11.99
C ILE A 137 4.22 -1.70 12.28
N SER A 138 3.82 -1.56 13.54
CA SER A 138 2.99 -0.46 14.04
C SER A 138 3.52 -0.10 15.43
N VAL A 139 3.84 1.18 15.61
CA VAL A 139 4.45 1.76 16.81
C VAL A 139 3.85 3.15 16.97
N SER A 140 3.35 3.45 18.17
CA SER A 140 2.88 4.82 18.48
C SER A 140 4.06 5.80 18.44
N LEU A 141 3.91 6.87 17.67
CA LEU A 141 4.82 8.01 17.62
C LEU A 141 4.51 9.07 18.69
N TYR A 142 3.40 8.90 19.43
CA TYR A 142 3.02 9.80 20.50
C TYR A 142 4.03 9.80 21.65
N GLU A 143 4.11 10.94 22.31
CA GLU A 143 4.97 11.16 23.47
C GLU A 143 4.67 10.18 24.62
N LYS A 144 5.68 9.94 25.45
CA LYS A 144 5.53 9.21 26.71
C LYS A 144 5.53 10.17 27.88
N ASN A 145 4.50 10.06 28.72
CA ASN A 145 4.42 10.81 29.96
C ASN A 145 5.62 10.43 30.87
N PRO A 146 6.49 11.38 31.25
CA PRO A 146 7.76 11.06 31.91
C PRO A 146 7.61 10.55 33.35
N LEU A 147 6.45 10.76 33.98
CA LEU A 147 6.17 10.33 35.36
C LEU A 147 5.54 8.93 35.41
N THR A 148 4.74 8.56 34.41
CA THR A 148 3.97 7.31 34.39
C THR A 148 4.49 6.29 33.37
N ASN A 149 5.38 6.70 32.45
CA ASN A 149 5.90 5.92 31.32
C ASN A 149 4.80 5.34 30.40
N ARG A 150 3.59 5.90 30.44
CA ARG A 150 2.50 5.59 29.51
C ARG A 150 2.63 6.46 28.27
N THR A 151 2.26 5.90 27.11
CA THR A 151 2.21 6.65 25.85
C THR A 151 0.89 7.42 25.81
N THR A 152 0.92 8.67 25.33
CA THR A 152 -0.32 9.37 24.98
C THR A 152 -1.05 8.59 23.88
N GLY A 153 -2.38 8.53 23.97
CA GLY A 153 -3.22 7.74 23.07
C GLY A 153 -3.25 6.22 23.31
N ASP A 154 -2.56 5.67 24.32
CA ASP A 154 -2.56 4.22 24.58
C ASP A 154 -3.97 3.63 24.84
N PRO A 155 -4.30 2.43 24.33
CA PRO A 155 -3.47 1.58 23.48
C PRO A 155 -3.38 2.09 22.03
N ASN A 156 -2.22 1.89 21.41
CA ASN A 156 -2.00 2.08 19.97
C ASN A 156 -3.19 1.55 19.14
N ALA A 157 -3.80 2.47 18.38
CA ALA A 157 -5.06 2.32 17.69
C ALA A 157 -4.91 1.68 16.30
N ASP A 158 -3.76 1.88 15.63
CA ASP A 158 -3.43 1.23 14.38
C ASP A 158 -3.51 -0.31 14.49
N ALA A 159 -3.77 -0.95 13.36
CA ALA A 159 -3.60 -2.38 13.17
C ALA A 159 -3.13 -2.69 11.74
N PHE A 160 -2.41 -3.81 11.56
CA PHE A 160 -2.00 -4.27 10.25
C PHE A 160 -1.99 -5.80 10.11
N VAL A 161 -2.04 -6.27 8.86
CA VAL A 161 -1.71 -7.64 8.47
C VAL A 161 -0.90 -7.66 7.19
N VAL A 162 0.06 -8.57 7.12
CA VAL A 162 0.81 -8.94 5.91
C VAL A 162 0.77 -10.46 5.80
N ARG A 163 0.28 -10.96 4.67
CA ARG A 163 0.19 -12.39 4.34
C ARG A 163 0.70 -12.59 2.93
N ALA A 164 1.92 -13.09 2.77
CA ALA A 164 2.57 -13.25 1.48
C ALA A 164 2.82 -14.73 1.13
N ARG A 165 2.46 -15.07 -0.10
CA ARG A 165 2.53 -16.40 -0.72
C ARG A 165 3.34 -16.33 -2.00
N CYS A 166 3.75 -17.48 -2.53
CA CYS A 166 4.72 -17.54 -3.64
C CYS A 166 4.30 -16.78 -4.91
N ASN A 167 3.00 -16.58 -5.16
CA ASN A 167 2.48 -15.80 -6.29
C ASN A 167 1.33 -14.83 -5.92
N SER A 168 1.12 -14.52 -4.64
CA SER A 168 0.07 -13.59 -4.21
C SER A 168 0.36 -12.99 -2.83
N ALA A 169 -0.22 -11.84 -2.53
CA ALA A 169 -0.11 -11.26 -1.19
C ALA A 169 -1.33 -10.42 -0.80
N VAL A 170 -1.59 -10.36 0.51
CA VAL A 170 -2.54 -9.43 1.13
C VAL A 170 -1.75 -8.57 2.11
N LEU A 171 -1.84 -7.25 1.94
CA LEU A 171 -1.40 -6.26 2.91
C LEU A 171 -2.64 -5.45 3.31
N ALA A 172 -2.83 -5.19 4.60
CA ALA A 172 -3.80 -4.21 5.05
C ALA A 172 -3.28 -3.42 6.25
N ALA A 173 -3.61 -2.13 6.27
CA ALA A 173 -3.40 -1.21 7.37
C ALA A 173 -4.74 -0.54 7.71
N ALA A 174 -5.01 -0.37 8.99
CA ALA A 174 -6.19 0.30 9.49
C ALA A 174 -5.75 1.23 10.62
N ASP A 175 -6.08 2.51 10.54
CA ASP A 175 -5.82 3.47 11.60
C ASP A 175 -7.09 3.70 12.40
N GLY A 176 -7.03 3.65 13.73
CA GLY A 176 -8.20 3.88 14.56
C GLY A 176 -8.40 5.38 14.77
N VAL A 177 -9.53 5.94 14.34
CA VAL A 177 -9.81 7.37 14.52
C VAL A 177 -9.92 7.70 16.01
N ASP A 178 -9.41 8.86 16.41
CA ASP A 178 -9.15 9.22 17.82
C ASP A 178 -8.20 8.21 18.51
N TRP A 179 -8.32 8.04 19.83
CA TRP A 179 -7.44 7.17 20.60
C TRP A 179 -8.21 6.21 21.50
N GLY A 180 -7.48 5.20 21.97
CA GLY A 180 -7.93 4.36 23.06
C GLY A 180 -8.52 3.02 22.63
N ARG A 181 -9.32 2.42 23.52
CA ARG A 181 -9.74 1.02 23.38
C ARG A 181 -10.66 0.78 22.18
N ASP A 182 -11.57 1.70 21.91
CA ASP A 182 -12.62 1.46 20.92
C ASP A 182 -12.07 1.61 19.49
N SER A 183 -11.26 2.64 19.22
CA SER A 183 -10.52 2.82 17.96
C SER A 183 -9.59 1.63 17.67
N MET A 184 -8.83 1.18 18.68
CA MET A 184 -8.01 -0.04 18.61
C MET A 184 -8.83 -1.31 18.34
N GLN A 185 -10.05 -1.39 18.87
CA GLN A 185 -10.97 -2.49 18.57
C GLN A 185 -11.49 -2.43 17.14
N ALA A 186 -11.83 -1.23 16.63
CA ALA A 186 -12.31 -1.02 15.28
C ALA A 186 -11.26 -1.45 14.26
N ALA A 187 -10.03 -0.91 14.35
CA ALA A 187 -8.92 -1.24 13.45
C ALA A 187 -8.62 -2.75 13.40
N ARG A 188 -8.54 -3.41 14.56
CA ARG A 188 -8.29 -4.87 14.61
C ARG A 188 -9.46 -5.71 14.12
N CYS A 189 -10.70 -5.26 14.33
CA CYS A 189 -11.88 -5.89 13.74
C CYS A 189 -11.86 -5.75 12.21
N ALA A 190 -11.50 -4.59 11.66
CA ALA A 190 -11.36 -4.36 10.23
C ALA A 190 -10.32 -5.31 9.61
N ILE A 191 -9.09 -5.28 10.14
CA ILE A 191 -8.00 -6.15 9.70
C ILE A 191 -8.37 -7.64 9.79
N TYR A 192 -9.04 -8.07 10.86
CA TYR A 192 -9.50 -9.45 10.98
C TYR A 192 -10.60 -9.80 9.96
N SER A 193 -11.63 -8.96 9.78
CA SER A 193 -12.67 -9.20 8.78
C SER A 193 -12.10 -9.33 7.38
N VAL A 194 -11.24 -8.41 6.95
CA VAL A 194 -10.61 -8.45 5.63
C VAL A 194 -9.81 -9.74 5.46
N TYR A 195 -8.98 -10.10 6.45
CA TYR A 195 -8.20 -11.34 6.41
C TYR A 195 -9.08 -12.58 6.36
N GLU A 196 -10.12 -12.67 7.21
CA GLU A 196 -11.06 -13.79 7.22
C GLU A 196 -11.81 -13.91 5.89
N TYR A 197 -12.28 -12.80 5.33
CA TYR A 197 -13.03 -12.75 4.09
C TYR A 197 -12.18 -13.19 2.89
N LEU A 198 -10.95 -12.68 2.78
CA LEU A 198 -10.05 -13.02 1.67
C LEU A 198 -9.51 -14.46 1.79
N GLU A 199 -9.18 -14.95 2.98
CA GLU A 199 -8.73 -16.35 3.14
C GLU A 199 -9.83 -17.35 2.75
N LYS A 200 -11.10 -17.08 3.11
CA LYS A 200 -12.24 -17.93 2.74
C LYS A 200 -12.46 -17.98 1.23
N ASN A 201 -12.56 -16.81 0.59
CA ASN A 201 -12.93 -16.74 -0.83
C ASN A 201 -11.79 -17.10 -1.78
N LEU A 202 -10.52 -16.86 -1.43
CA LEU A 202 -9.38 -17.17 -2.29
C LEU A 202 -8.74 -18.55 -2.01
N TYR A 203 -8.77 -19.06 -0.77
CA TYR A 203 -8.00 -20.25 -0.37
C TYR A 203 -8.81 -21.35 0.34
N GLY A 204 -10.09 -21.09 0.66
CA GLY A 204 -10.97 -21.99 1.40
C GLY A 204 -11.31 -23.32 0.69
N PRO A 205 -11.97 -24.26 1.37
CA PRO A 205 -12.36 -25.55 0.79
C PRO A 205 -13.55 -25.45 -0.18
N ASN A 206 -14.41 -24.43 -0.01
CA ASN A 206 -15.66 -24.25 -0.77
C ASN A 206 -15.53 -23.23 -1.91
N THR A 207 -14.41 -23.18 -2.62
CA THR A 207 -14.11 -22.21 -3.70
C THR A 207 -14.95 -22.36 -5.00
N ASN A 208 -16.19 -22.83 -4.88
CA ASN A 208 -17.25 -22.59 -5.87
C ASN A 208 -17.88 -21.19 -5.70
N SER A 209 -17.58 -20.47 -4.62
CA SER A 209 -18.06 -19.11 -4.34
C SER A 209 -17.01 -18.06 -4.70
N VAL A 210 -17.44 -17.02 -5.45
CA VAL A 210 -16.66 -15.91 -6.01
C VAL A 210 -15.52 -16.33 -6.95
N LYS A 211 -15.85 -16.54 -8.23
CA LYS A 211 -14.86 -16.64 -9.30
C LYS A 211 -14.31 -15.24 -9.62
N VAL A 212 -13.18 -14.88 -9.02
CA VAL A 212 -12.42 -13.68 -9.45
C VAL A 212 -11.74 -13.99 -10.79
N ARG A 213 -12.21 -13.36 -11.86
CA ARG A 213 -11.67 -13.52 -13.23
C ARG A 213 -10.74 -12.38 -13.61
N ASP A 214 -10.95 -11.19 -13.06
CA ASP A 214 -10.18 -10.00 -13.41
C ASP A 214 -9.97 -9.05 -12.22
N THR A 215 -9.17 -8.01 -12.45
CA THR A 215 -8.85 -6.96 -11.47
C THR A 215 -10.06 -6.15 -10.99
N ARG A 216 -11.14 -6.05 -11.79
CA ARG A 216 -12.40 -5.40 -11.37
C ARG A 216 -13.15 -6.29 -10.38
N GLU A 217 -13.26 -7.58 -10.65
CA GLU A 217 -13.86 -8.54 -9.70
C GLU A 217 -13.02 -8.68 -8.43
N ALA A 218 -11.69 -8.54 -8.52
CA ALA A 218 -10.82 -8.45 -7.34
C ALA A 218 -11.09 -7.18 -6.49
N ALA A 219 -11.35 -6.03 -7.13
CA ALA A 219 -11.75 -4.81 -6.43
C ALA A 219 -13.15 -4.95 -5.80
N GLN A 220 -14.09 -5.62 -6.48
CA GLN A 220 -15.42 -5.94 -5.94
C GLN A 220 -15.33 -6.85 -4.69
N MET A 221 -14.49 -7.89 -4.72
CA MET A 221 -14.23 -8.72 -3.54
C MET A 221 -13.67 -7.91 -2.36
N LEU A 222 -12.84 -6.88 -2.61
CA LEU A 222 -12.35 -5.98 -1.57
C LEU A 222 -13.45 -5.07 -1.02
N PHE A 223 -14.37 -4.57 -1.85
CA PHE A 223 -15.56 -3.83 -1.37
C PHE A 223 -16.44 -4.70 -0.46
N GLU A 224 -16.64 -5.98 -0.81
CA GLU A 224 -17.36 -6.94 0.02
C GLU A 224 -16.64 -7.24 1.34
N ALA A 225 -15.30 -7.30 1.32
CA ALA A 225 -14.49 -7.40 2.53
C ALA A 225 -14.61 -6.15 3.43
N PHE A 226 -14.76 -4.94 2.87
CA PHE A 226 -15.04 -3.71 3.62
C PHE A 226 -16.44 -3.72 4.24
N SER A 227 -17.46 -4.24 3.55
CA SER A 227 -18.79 -4.46 4.15
C SER A 227 -18.71 -5.42 5.34
N SER A 228 -17.96 -6.52 5.21
CA SER A 228 -17.72 -7.46 6.31
C SER A 228 -16.90 -6.85 7.46
N ALA A 229 -16.02 -5.89 7.18
CA ALA A 229 -15.34 -5.09 8.21
C ALA A 229 -16.33 -4.19 8.96
N GLN A 230 -17.17 -3.45 8.24
CA GLN A 230 -18.20 -2.58 8.84
C GLN A 230 -19.11 -3.32 9.81
N GLU A 231 -19.72 -4.42 9.35
CA GLU A 231 -20.61 -5.25 10.17
C GLU A 231 -19.94 -5.73 11.45
N ARG A 232 -18.66 -6.13 11.36
CA ARG A 232 -17.91 -6.61 12.53
C ARG A 232 -17.56 -5.48 13.49
N ILE A 233 -17.15 -4.31 13.00
CA ILE A 233 -16.83 -3.15 13.84
C ILE A 233 -18.07 -2.78 14.67
N VAL A 234 -19.21 -2.54 14.00
CA VAL A 234 -20.48 -2.15 14.64
C VAL A 234 -20.97 -3.21 15.65
N ALA A 235 -20.74 -4.50 15.37
CA ALA A 235 -21.07 -5.57 16.32
C ALA A 235 -20.15 -5.60 17.56
N CYS A 236 -18.90 -5.14 17.46
CA CYS A 236 -17.88 -5.29 18.50
C CYS A 236 -17.68 -4.03 19.35
N THR A 237 -17.70 -2.85 18.75
CA THR A 237 -17.28 -1.59 19.37
C THR A 237 -18.02 -0.38 18.78
N THR A 238 -17.92 0.75 19.46
CA THR A 238 -18.36 2.07 19.00
C THR A 238 -17.26 2.88 18.30
N GLY A 239 -16.02 2.37 18.29
CA GLY A 239 -14.88 3.03 17.65
C GLY A 239 -14.95 3.04 16.13
N LEU A 240 -14.16 3.94 15.55
CA LEU A 240 -14.05 4.18 14.12
C LEU A 240 -12.63 3.84 13.63
N THR A 241 -12.48 3.57 12.34
CA THR A 241 -11.16 3.28 11.74
C THR A 241 -11.10 3.57 10.24
N THR A 242 -9.98 4.10 9.75
CA THR A 242 -9.62 4.05 8.33
C THR A 242 -9.28 2.62 7.93
N LEU A 243 -9.27 2.31 6.64
CA LEU A 243 -8.86 1.00 6.16
C LEU A 243 -8.30 1.09 4.75
N CYS A 244 -7.03 0.72 4.58
CA CYS A 244 -6.37 0.56 3.29
C CYS A 244 -5.95 -0.90 3.11
N VAL A 245 -6.36 -1.53 2.00
CA VAL A 245 -6.08 -2.94 1.69
C VAL A 245 -5.47 -3.03 0.29
N ALA A 246 -4.36 -3.75 0.15
CA ALA A 246 -3.77 -4.13 -1.12
C ALA A 246 -3.78 -5.65 -1.30
N LEU A 247 -4.37 -6.10 -2.41
CA LEU A 247 -4.41 -7.47 -2.89
C LEU A 247 -3.52 -7.58 -4.13
N ILE A 248 -2.45 -8.37 -4.03
CA ILE A 248 -1.49 -8.60 -5.11
C ILE A 248 -1.82 -9.95 -5.73
N LEU A 249 -2.15 -9.94 -7.03
CA LEU A 249 -2.56 -11.11 -7.79
C LEU A 249 -1.78 -11.21 -9.12
N PRO A 250 -1.48 -12.44 -9.58
CA PRO A 250 -0.86 -12.65 -10.89
C PRO A 250 -1.88 -12.39 -12.00
N VAL A 251 -1.45 -11.75 -13.08
CA VAL A 251 -2.32 -11.34 -14.21
C VAL A 251 -1.73 -11.69 -15.57
N SER A 252 -2.61 -11.99 -16.52
CA SER A 252 -2.25 -12.19 -17.93
C SER A 252 -2.19 -10.85 -18.65
N CYS A 253 -0.99 -10.44 -19.05
CA CYS A 253 -0.79 -9.27 -19.91
C CYS A 253 -0.86 -9.69 -21.39
N ASN A 254 -2.08 -9.89 -21.90
CA ASN A 254 -2.28 -10.04 -23.34
C ASN A 254 -1.90 -8.71 -24.00
N GLN A 255 -0.71 -8.64 -24.60
CA GLN A 255 -0.40 -7.57 -25.53
C GLN A 255 -1.26 -7.80 -26.77
N SER A 256 -2.36 -7.07 -26.88
CA SER A 256 -3.01 -6.86 -28.17
C SER A 256 -2.03 -6.11 -29.06
N GLN A 257 -1.23 -6.86 -29.82
CA GLN A 257 -0.60 -6.34 -31.02
C GLN A 257 -1.75 -5.84 -31.90
N SER A 258 -1.85 -4.52 -32.03
CA SER A 258 -2.68 -3.89 -33.05
C SER A 258 -2.19 -4.39 -34.39
N SER A 259 -3.00 -5.24 -35.03
CA SER A 259 -2.71 -5.80 -36.34
C SER A 259 -2.89 -4.73 -37.41
N ASP A 260 -1.92 -3.85 -37.56
CA ASP A 260 -1.73 -3.07 -38.78
C ASP A 260 -1.21 -4.03 -39.87
N SER A 261 -2.15 -4.74 -40.47
CA SER A 261 -1.90 -5.65 -41.58
C SER A 261 -1.62 -4.86 -42.85
N SER A 262 -0.34 -4.51 -43.08
CA SER A 262 0.17 -4.21 -44.42
C SER A 262 1.08 -5.35 -44.90
N VAL A 263 0.63 -5.97 -45.98
CA VAL A 263 1.10 -7.23 -46.55
C VAL A 263 2.54 -7.16 -47.08
N HIS A 264 3.36 -8.17 -46.78
CA HIS A 264 4.33 -8.76 -47.71
C HIS A 264 4.49 -10.27 -47.43
N PRO A 265 4.23 -11.16 -48.39
CA PRO A 265 4.40 -12.60 -48.22
C PRO A 265 5.65 -13.09 -48.96
N ASP A 266 6.73 -13.38 -48.26
CA ASP A 266 7.85 -14.16 -48.82
C ASP A 266 8.70 -14.87 -47.75
N ALA A 267 9.20 -16.05 -48.11
CA ALA A 267 10.29 -16.83 -47.47
C ALA A 267 10.16 -17.28 -45.99
N ASP A 268 9.54 -18.46 -45.83
CA ASP A 268 10.19 -19.66 -45.27
C ASP A 268 11.14 -19.52 -44.04
N SER A 269 10.59 -19.70 -42.82
CA SER A 269 11.25 -20.56 -41.81
C SER A 269 10.26 -21.02 -40.73
N ASN A 270 10.13 -22.34 -40.53
CA ASN A 270 9.38 -22.93 -39.42
C ASN A 270 10.20 -22.86 -38.11
N GLN A 271 10.16 -21.73 -37.42
CA GLN A 271 10.53 -21.64 -36.00
C GLN A 271 9.88 -20.43 -35.33
N LEU A 272 8.72 -20.65 -34.71
CA LEU A 272 8.21 -19.75 -33.67
C LEU A 272 9.26 -19.71 -32.54
N PRO A 273 9.74 -18.53 -32.10
CA PRO A 273 10.64 -18.47 -30.97
C PRO A 273 9.93 -18.99 -29.70
N PRO A 274 10.64 -19.64 -28.77
CA PRO A 274 10.05 -20.08 -27.51
C PRO A 274 9.44 -18.89 -26.77
N LEU A 275 8.23 -19.05 -26.25
CA LEU A 275 7.54 -18.01 -25.47
C LEU A 275 8.11 -17.85 -24.04
N ASP A 276 9.29 -18.41 -23.78
CA ASP A 276 10.03 -18.36 -22.52
C ASP A 276 10.75 -17.01 -22.37
N GLY A 277 9.98 -15.96 -22.06
CA GLY A 277 10.54 -14.61 -21.88
C GLY A 277 9.63 -13.57 -21.23
N LEU A 278 8.29 -13.69 -21.33
CA LEU A 278 7.40 -12.81 -20.57
C LEU A 278 7.30 -13.27 -19.12
N GLY A 279 8.17 -12.72 -18.27
CA GLY A 279 8.11 -12.92 -16.82
C GLY A 279 6.73 -12.58 -16.24
N GLN A 280 6.27 -13.38 -15.27
CA GLN A 280 4.96 -13.26 -14.62
C GLN A 280 4.69 -11.81 -14.19
N LYS A 281 3.59 -11.24 -14.69
CA LYS A 281 3.10 -9.92 -14.29
C LYS A 281 2.13 -10.05 -13.11
N TYR A 282 2.09 -9.00 -12.29
CA TYR A 282 1.21 -8.88 -11.16
C TYR A 282 0.42 -7.57 -11.24
N ALA A 283 -0.80 -7.59 -10.74
CA ALA A 283 -1.57 -6.38 -10.43
C ALA A 283 -1.61 -6.20 -8.92
N THR A 284 -1.45 -4.97 -8.46
CA THR A 284 -1.80 -4.54 -7.11
C THR A 284 -3.16 -3.86 -7.21
N ILE A 285 -4.18 -4.50 -6.63
CA ILE A 285 -5.53 -3.96 -6.50
C ILE A 285 -5.64 -3.39 -5.09
N VAL A 286 -5.98 -2.11 -4.98
CA VAL A 286 -6.12 -1.40 -3.71
C VAL A 286 -7.57 -0.98 -3.53
N VAL A 287 -8.07 -1.08 -2.30
CA VAL A 287 -9.27 -0.37 -1.84
C VAL A 287 -8.91 0.37 -0.57
N SER A 288 -9.31 1.64 -0.47
CA SER A 288 -9.04 2.46 0.72
C SER A 288 -10.22 3.34 1.08
N VAL A 289 -10.44 3.54 2.38
CA VAL A 289 -11.27 4.62 2.94
C VAL A 289 -10.50 5.25 4.10
N GLY A 290 -10.60 6.58 4.21
CA GLY A 290 -9.71 7.36 5.06
C GLY A 290 -8.43 7.76 4.33
N ASP A 291 -7.43 8.20 5.10
CA ASP A 291 -6.19 8.82 4.63
C ASP A 291 -4.95 7.93 4.74
N SER A 292 -5.10 6.69 5.22
CA SER A 292 -4.10 5.63 5.04
C SER A 292 -3.79 5.42 3.56
N ARG A 293 -2.49 5.39 3.20
CA ARG A 293 -2.01 5.36 1.82
C ARG A 293 -1.40 4.03 1.40
N ALA A 294 -1.44 3.80 0.10
CA ALA A 294 -0.65 2.78 -0.58
C ALA A 294 0.27 3.42 -1.62
N PHE A 295 1.50 2.92 -1.71
CA PHE A 295 2.52 3.31 -2.69
C PHE A 295 3.09 2.08 -3.38
N LEU A 296 3.50 2.26 -4.63
CA LEU A 296 4.26 1.30 -5.42
C LEU A 296 5.61 1.92 -5.81
N LEU A 297 6.68 1.42 -5.20
CA LEU A 297 8.05 1.86 -5.42
C LEU A 297 8.69 0.92 -6.44
N SER A 298 8.98 1.43 -7.63
CA SER A 298 9.62 0.69 -8.72
C SER A 298 10.99 1.25 -9.03
N LYS A 299 11.97 0.35 -9.26
CA LYS A 299 13.31 0.74 -9.70
C LYS A 299 13.30 1.44 -11.06
N PHE A 300 12.35 1.08 -11.93
CA PHE A 300 12.28 1.55 -13.32
C PHE A 300 11.22 2.63 -13.53
N HIS A 301 10.13 2.59 -12.76
CA HIS A 301 8.96 3.47 -12.93
C HIS A 301 8.78 4.47 -11.75
N GLY A 302 9.80 4.65 -10.93
CA GLY A 302 9.77 5.56 -9.78
C GLY A 302 8.76 5.17 -8.70
N ILE A 303 8.41 6.14 -7.85
CA ILE A 303 7.40 6.01 -6.79
C ILE A 303 6.05 6.46 -7.36
N ARG A 304 5.01 5.63 -7.17
CA ARG A 304 3.62 5.97 -7.48
C ARG A 304 2.80 5.88 -6.20
N GLU A 305 2.13 6.96 -5.80
CA GLU A 305 1.01 6.85 -4.86
C GLU A 305 -0.14 6.13 -5.60
N VAL A 306 -0.72 5.11 -4.98
CA VAL A 306 -1.79 4.28 -5.55
C VAL A 306 -3.15 4.75 -5.02
N THR A 307 -3.23 5.06 -3.72
CA THR A 307 -4.29 5.89 -3.14
C THR A 307 -4.24 7.31 -3.71
N GLY A 308 -5.31 8.10 -3.51
CA GLY A 308 -5.35 9.49 -3.92
C GLY A 308 -6.72 9.90 -4.45
N TRP A 309 -6.88 11.20 -4.72
CA TRP A 309 -8.12 11.79 -5.20
C TRP A 309 -8.54 11.22 -6.57
N VAL A 310 -9.86 11.00 -6.72
CA VAL A 310 -10.50 10.62 -7.98
C VAL A 310 -11.25 11.82 -8.53
N PRO A 311 -10.98 12.27 -9.77
CA PRO A 311 -11.78 13.31 -10.40
C PRO A 311 -13.22 12.83 -10.58
N CYS A 312 -14.16 13.46 -9.87
CA CYS A 312 -15.58 13.23 -10.09
C CYS A 312 -16.03 14.10 -11.28
N PRO A 313 -16.58 13.51 -12.37
CA PRO A 313 -17.10 14.29 -13.49
C PRO A 313 -18.25 15.19 -13.02
N THR A 314 -18.03 16.50 -12.98
CA THR A 314 -19.07 17.48 -12.62
C THR A 314 -20.15 17.49 -13.70
N GLY A 315 -21.24 16.74 -13.51
CA GLY A 315 -22.30 16.68 -14.51
C GLY A 315 -23.35 15.55 -14.39
N ALA A 316 -23.44 14.80 -13.29
CA ALA A 316 -24.48 13.78 -13.10
C ALA A 316 -25.88 14.37 -12.75
N MET A 317 -26.25 15.49 -13.40
CA MET A 317 -27.61 16.05 -13.44
C MET A 317 -27.85 16.82 -14.75
N ASP A 318 -27.79 16.12 -15.88
CA ASP A 318 -28.74 16.38 -16.96
C ASP A 318 -29.07 15.10 -17.75
N ASN A 319 -30.33 14.96 -18.18
CA ASN A 319 -30.83 13.79 -18.90
C ASN A 319 -30.50 13.89 -20.42
N GLY A 320 -29.21 13.86 -20.76
CA GLY A 320 -28.72 13.92 -22.13
C GLY A 320 -28.08 12.61 -22.59
N ARG A 321 -28.62 12.00 -23.67
CA ARG A 321 -27.96 10.86 -24.35
C ARG A 321 -26.65 11.32 -24.97
N LEU A 322 -25.50 10.79 -24.52
CA LEU A 322 -24.26 10.83 -25.30
C LEU A 322 -23.84 9.42 -25.74
N ASN A 323 -23.78 9.26 -27.06
CA ASN A 323 -23.12 8.14 -27.73
C ASN A 323 -21.76 8.61 -28.25
N SER A 324 -20.66 8.26 -27.59
CA SER A 324 -19.35 8.07 -28.23
C SER A 324 -18.39 7.37 -27.27
N SER A 325 -17.60 6.43 -27.78
CA SER A 325 -16.67 5.60 -26.99
C SER A 325 -15.25 6.18 -26.91
N GLU A 326 -15.03 7.41 -27.39
CA GLU A 326 -13.69 7.98 -27.58
C GLU A 326 -13.38 9.12 -26.60
N GLU A 327 -14.35 9.96 -26.23
CA GLU A 327 -14.10 11.12 -25.34
C GLU A 327 -13.84 10.72 -23.88
N GLN A 328 -14.39 9.59 -23.41
CA GLN A 328 -14.09 9.08 -22.06
C GLN A 328 -12.61 8.72 -21.86
N ASN A 329 -11.84 8.49 -22.92
CA ASN A 329 -10.40 8.17 -22.81
C ASN A 329 -9.51 9.40 -22.61
N GLN A 330 -9.96 10.62 -22.92
CA GLN A 330 -9.14 11.83 -22.76
C GLN A 330 -9.20 12.44 -21.35
N LEU A 331 -10.24 12.15 -20.56
CA LEU A 331 -10.43 12.75 -19.23
C LEU A 331 -9.46 12.21 -18.15
N TRP A 332 -8.79 11.08 -18.42
CA TRP A 332 -7.92 10.39 -17.46
C TRP A 332 -6.42 10.71 -17.60
N LEU A 333 -6.03 11.57 -18.56
CA LEU A 333 -4.66 12.10 -18.65
C LEU A 333 -4.54 13.40 -17.85
N VAL A 334 -4.04 13.30 -16.62
CA VAL A 334 -3.84 14.45 -15.71
C VAL A 334 -2.79 15.46 -16.23
N ASN A 335 -2.08 15.18 -17.34
CA ASN A 335 -1.00 16.02 -17.89
C ASN A 335 -1.03 16.19 -19.44
N SER A 336 -2.20 16.43 -20.04
CA SER A 336 -2.27 16.85 -21.46
C SER A 336 -2.21 18.40 -21.58
N PRO A 337 -1.23 19.00 -22.28
CA PRO A 337 -1.03 20.45 -22.33
C PRO A 337 -2.01 21.21 -23.26
N THR A 338 -3.06 20.56 -23.76
CA THR A 338 -3.96 21.09 -24.81
C THR A 338 -5.44 20.99 -24.44
N GLN A 339 -5.81 21.43 -23.23
CA GLN A 339 -7.23 21.61 -22.85
C GLN A 339 -7.56 23.07 -22.51
N SER A 340 -8.78 23.47 -22.88
CA SER A 340 -9.36 24.80 -22.77
C SER A 340 -9.36 25.35 -21.33
N PRO A 341 -9.28 26.68 -21.13
CA PRO A 341 -8.81 27.26 -19.86
C PRO A 341 -9.77 27.18 -18.65
N ASN A 342 -10.99 26.67 -18.79
CA ASN A 342 -12.09 27.01 -17.86
C ASN A 342 -12.46 25.98 -16.78
N ILE A 343 -11.93 24.75 -16.78
CA ILE A 343 -12.08 23.83 -15.64
C ILE A 343 -10.79 23.02 -15.41
N ARG A 344 -9.81 23.63 -14.72
CA ARG A 344 -8.77 22.84 -14.04
C ARG A 344 -9.37 22.24 -12.78
N MET A 345 -9.80 20.97 -12.84
CA MET A 345 -10.15 20.22 -11.64
C MET A 345 -8.87 19.86 -10.87
N THR A 346 -8.43 20.74 -9.99
CA THR A 346 -7.36 20.45 -9.03
C THR A 346 -7.89 19.56 -7.91
N PRO A 347 -7.09 18.63 -7.36
CA PRO A 347 -7.47 17.92 -6.15
C PRO A 347 -7.76 18.92 -5.02
N PRO A 348 -8.71 18.62 -4.11
CA PRO A 348 -9.01 19.48 -2.98
C PRO A 348 -7.77 19.63 -2.08
N PRO A 349 -7.58 20.78 -1.40
CA PRO A 349 -6.56 20.92 -0.38
C PRO A 349 -6.71 19.82 0.68
N ARG A 350 -5.61 19.19 1.06
CA ARG A 350 -5.61 18.16 2.11
C ARG A 350 -5.70 18.84 3.49
N ASP A 351 -6.71 18.49 4.28
CA ASP A 351 -6.71 18.73 5.72
C ASP A 351 -6.13 17.50 6.43
N PHE A 352 -5.03 17.69 7.17
CA PHE A 352 -4.36 16.61 7.91
C PHE A 352 -5.11 16.20 9.19
N ARG A 353 -6.29 16.79 9.46
CA ARG A 353 -7.15 16.47 10.62
C ARG A 353 -8.46 15.78 10.21
N ASP A 354 -8.70 15.66 8.91
CA ASP A 354 -9.87 15.00 8.34
C ASP A 354 -9.40 13.82 7.49
N ALA A 355 -9.67 12.61 7.98
CA ALA A 355 -9.39 11.40 7.23
C ALA A 355 -10.22 11.30 5.93
N GLY A 356 -11.32 12.05 5.81
CA GLY A 356 -12.24 12.06 4.66
C GLY A 356 -13.17 10.85 4.57
N GLY A 357 -13.06 9.89 5.48
CA GLY A 357 -13.90 8.70 5.56
C GLY A 357 -13.41 7.72 6.63
N ALA A 358 -14.34 6.93 7.18
CA ALA A 358 -14.05 5.95 8.21
C ALA A 358 -15.11 4.83 8.25
N LEU A 359 -14.66 3.61 8.55
CA LEU A 359 -15.51 2.50 8.98
C LEU A 359 -15.84 2.60 10.47
N GLY A 360 -16.93 1.95 10.87
CA GLY A 360 -17.56 2.05 12.17
C GLY A 360 -18.86 2.87 12.13
N PRO A 361 -19.55 3.04 13.27
CA PRO A 361 -20.84 3.73 13.33
C PRO A 361 -20.71 5.26 13.30
N VAL A 362 -20.20 5.83 12.19
CA VAL A 362 -20.02 7.29 12.02
C VAL A 362 -21.37 8.02 12.05
N HIS A 363 -22.37 7.45 11.38
CA HIS A 363 -23.73 7.98 11.35
C HIS A 363 -24.64 7.29 12.39
N LYS A 364 -25.71 7.98 12.83
CA LYS A 364 -26.65 7.51 13.87
C LYS A 364 -27.32 6.16 13.58
N ASN A 365 -27.36 5.72 12.33
CA ASN A 365 -27.90 4.44 11.89
C ASN A 365 -26.85 3.31 11.87
N GLY A 366 -25.61 3.57 12.26
CA GLY A 366 -24.50 2.62 12.22
C GLY A 366 -23.75 2.56 10.87
N ASN A 367 -24.05 3.45 9.93
CA ASN A 367 -23.34 3.50 8.65
C ASN A 367 -21.93 4.12 8.78
N PRO A 368 -20.98 3.69 7.92
CA PRO A 368 -19.68 4.33 7.77
C PRO A 368 -19.79 5.64 7.00
N GLU A 369 -18.72 6.42 7.03
CA GLU A 369 -18.52 7.54 6.11
C GLU A 369 -17.56 7.11 4.99
N LEU A 370 -18.00 7.26 3.75
CA LEU A 370 -17.33 6.70 2.56
C LEU A 370 -17.00 7.77 1.52
N ASN A 371 -16.94 9.05 1.90
CA ASN A 371 -16.79 10.17 0.95
C ASN A 371 -15.52 10.07 0.09
N ASN A 372 -14.46 9.47 0.64
CA ASN A 372 -13.20 9.17 -0.07
C ASN A 372 -12.93 7.67 -0.28
N LEU A 373 -13.97 6.82 -0.25
CA LEU A 373 -13.82 5.41 -0.63
C LEU A 373 -13.37 5.32 -2.09
N ILE A 374 -12.23 4.68 -2.32
CA ILE A 374 -11.67 4.46 -3.66
C ILE A 374 -11.30 3.01 -3.86
N CYS A 375 -11.33 2.57 -5.12
CA CYS A 375 -10.53 1.47 -5.60
C CYS A 375 -9.44 1.98 -6.56
N ALA A 376 -8.34 1.25 -6.64
CA ALA A 376 -7.29 1.50 -7.61
C ALA A 376 -6.66 0.19 -8.12
N VAL A 377 -6.17 0.22 -9.35
CA VAL A 377 -5.38 -0.86 -9.96
C VAL A 377 -4.07 -0.26 -10.47
N THR A 378 -2.97 -0.94 -10.22
CA THR A 378 -1.67 -0.68 -10.88
C THR A 378 -0.98 -1.99 -11.19
N LEU A 379 -0.25 -2.04 -12.30
CA LEU A 379 0.66 -3.16 -12.56
C LEU A 379 1.95 -3.01 -11.74
N CYS A 380 2.49 -4.13 -11.28
CA CYS A 380 3.78 -4.22 -10.60
C CYS A 380 4.65 -5.32 -11.19
N ASP A 381 5.96 -5.07 -11.21
CA ASP A 381 6.97 -5.96 -11.76
C ASP A 381 7.78 -6.68 -10.67
N PRO A 382 8.39 -7.84 -10.97
CA PRO A 382 9.28 -8.53 -10.03
C PRO A 382 10.41 -7.62 -9.54
N GLY A 383 10.39 -7.28 -8.25
CA GLY A 383 11.35 -6.38 -7.61
C GLY A 383 10.78 -5.01 -7.22
N ASP A 384 9.55 -4.68 -7.65
CA ASP A 384 8.81 -3.54 -7.10
C ASP A 384 8.40 -3.80 -5.64
N ILE A 385 8.22 -2.72 -4.87
CA ILE A 385 7.83 -2.77 -3.45
C ILE A 385 6.46 -2.10 -3.29
N VAL A 386 5.47 -2.86 -2.82
CA VAL A 386 4.19 -2.32 -2.34
C VAL A 386 4.35 -1.91 -0.87
N LEU A 387 3.99 -0.66 -0.55
CA LEU A 387 4.08 -0.10 0.80
C LEU A 387 2.72 0.48 1.19
N LEU A 388 2.21 0.13 2.37
CA LEU A 388 1.04 0.74 3.01
C LEU A 388 1.48 1.45 4.29
N GLY A 389 0.80 2.55 4.65
CA GLY A 389 1.03 3.25 5.92
C GLY A 389 -0.09 4.22 6.29
N SER A 390 -0.26 4.43 7.60
CA SER A 390 -1.12 5.45 8.20
C SER A 390 -0.61 6.88 7.95
N ASP A 391 -1.42 7.88 8.32
CA ASP A 391 -1.03 9.29 8.38
C ASP A 391 0.24 9.48 9.24
N GLY A 392 0.35 8.76 10.36
CA GLY A 392 1.50 8.74 11.25
C GLY A 392 2.82 8.36 10.54
N LEU A 393 2.76 7.60 9.45
CA LEU A 393 3.91 7.49 8.53
C LEU A 393 3.93 8.64 7.52
N THR A 394 2.86 8.79 6.74
CA THR A 394 2.92 9.56 5.49
C THR A 394 3.03 11.07 5.69
N ASP A 395 2.50 11.59 6.79
CA ASP A 395 2.52 13.03 7.10
C ASP A 395 3.89 13.43 7.64
N ASN A 396 4.53 12.57 8.44
CA ASN A 396 5.90 12.78 8.90
C ASN A 396 6.95 12.77 7.76
N PHE A 397 6.57 12.39 6.54
CA PHE A 397 7.40 12.49 5.33
C PHE A 397 6.84 13.47 4.29
N ASP A 398 5.73 14.16 4.56
CA ASP A 398 5.19 15.18 3.67
C ASP A 398 6.14 16.41 3.61
N PRO A 399 6.48 16.95 2.43
CA PRO A 399 7.34 18.13 2.32
C PRO A 399 6.85 19.37 3.10
N VAL A 400 5.53 19.51 3.29
CA VAL A 400 4.91 20.60 4.06
C VAL A 400 5.14 20.41 5.55
N VAL A 401 5.02 19.18 6.06
CA VAL A 401 5.23 18.87 7.49
C VAL A 401 6.72 18.86 7.83
N THR A 402 7.55 18.28 6.96
CA THR A 402 9.00 18.21 7.14
C THR A 402 9.71 19.56 6.95
N GLN A 403 9.07 20.51 6.26
CA GLN A 403 9.64 21.83 5.91
C GLN A 403 10.94 21.73 5.07
N ILE A 404 11.14 20.62 4.36
CA ILE A 404 12.36 20.37 3.55
C ILE A 404 12.22 20.91 2.11
N ALA A 405 11.00 21.22 1.65
CA ALA A 405 10.77 21.91 0.39
C ALA A 405 11.12 23.40 0.52
N MET A 406 12.40 23.75 0.34
CA MET A 406 12.76 25.08 -0.15
C MET A 406 12.35 25.16 -1.63
N PRO A 407 11.38 26.01 -2.01
CA PRO A 407 11.21 26.33 -3.42
C PRO A 407 12.48 27.08 -3.87
N GLU A 408 13.20 26.54 -4.84
CA GLU A 408 14.16 27.35 -5.58
C GLU A 408 13.35 28.43 -6.29
N SER A 409 13.67 29.70 -5.99
CA SER A 409 13.15 30.82 -6.75
C SER A 409 13.54 30.60 -8.21
N PRO A 410 12.65 30.80 -9.19
CA PRO A 410 13.06 30.74 -10.59
C PRO A 410 14.23 31.71 -10.78
N GLN A 411 15.28 31.27 -11.48
CA GLN A 411 16.37 32.16 -11.87
C GLN A 411 15.77 33.24 -12.78
N LEU A 412 15.54 34.41 -12.19
CA LEU A 412 15.29 35.64 -12.92
C LEU A 412 16.64 36.08 -13.45
N ASP A 413 16.98 35.58 -14.65
CA ASP A 413 18.02 36.20 -15.46
C ASP A 413 17.54 37.62 -15.77
N PHE A 414 18.22 38.61 -15.18
CA PHE A 414 17.99 40.01 -15.52
C PHE A 414 18.50 40.23 -16.94
N VAL A 415 17.59 40.63 -17.83
CA VAL A 415 17.98 41.24 -19.10
C VAL A 415 18.34 42.68 -18.75
N ASP A 416 19.63 43.00 -18.80
CA ASP A 416 20.09 44.38 -18.64
C ASP A 416 19.60 45.19 -19.87
N GLU A 417 18.73 46.19 -19.65
CA GLU A 417 18.18 47.08 -20.70
C GLU A 417 19.21 48.13 -21.18
N ASP A 418 20.46 47.73 -21.42
CA ASP A 418 21.49 48.56 -22.08
C ASP A 418 21.62 48.25 -23.60
N ASP A 419 20.75 47.37 -24.14
CA ASP A 419 20.70 46.99 -25.56
C ASP A 419 19.54 47.68 -26.36
N GLU A 420 18.92 48.75 -25.83
CA GLU A 420 18.01 49.63 -26.59
C GLU A 420 18.30 51.16 -26.42
N LEU A 421 19.24 51.65 -27.25
CA LEU A 421 19.44 53.04 -27.75
C LEU A 421 20.04 54.14 -26.84
#